data_AF-A0AAN5BLY8-F1
#
_entry.id   AF-A0AAN5BLY8-F1
#
_cell.length_a   1.000
_cell.length_b   1.000
_cell.length_c   1.000
_cell.angle_alpha   90.00
_cell.angle_beta   90.00
_cell.angle_gamma   90.00
#
_symmetry.space_group_name_H-M   'P 1'
#
loop_
_entity.id
_entity.type
_entity.pdbx_description
1 polymer ?
#
loop_
_entity_poly.entity_id
_entity_poly.type
_entity_poly.pdbx_seq_one_letter_code
_entity_poly.pdbx_strand_id
1 'polypeptide(L)'
;MLQAQHNPRFYLSRKICGESAMIIASYAESLQLPSQNLDDLSRLMVMSTGPFCGALHLDIITVLGLEVTSQLKETATGSSEPGQLTMDPLAEMSKAQREPMIRILEHINDQMLQVVALGIARFKRYIFLSVVLCQIRALESGTRDIRPLMIKAVQESVKNCYMAVQSSQSVSTPQGPIETLICTESPPGLDFNLMVSRKLHLLTERFLTLLGS
;
A
#
# COMPACT_ATOMS: atom_id res chain seq x y z
N MET A 1 -4.01 13.39 -10.19
CA MET A 1 -4.34 13.99 -8.88
C MET A 1 -3.39 15.10 -8.47
N LEU A 2 -2.07 14.96 -8.60
CA LEU A 2 -1.10 16.00 -8.15
C LEU A 2 -1.37 17.40 -8.73
N GLN A 3 -1.57 17.53 -10.05
CA GLN A 3 -1.94 18.82 -10.66
C GLN A 3 -3.36 19.29 -10.30
N ALA A 4 -4.24 18.35 -9.92
CA ALA A 4 -5.62 18.65 -9.52
C ALA A 4 -5.71 19.23 -8.12
N GLN A 5 -4.71 19.02 -7.25
CA GLN A 5 -4.68 19.58 -5.90
C GLN A 5 -4.71 21.11 -5.92
N HIS A 6 -4.06 21.73 -6.89
CA HIS A 6 -3.84 23.19 -6.93
C HIS A 6 -4.68 23.91 -7.99
N ASN A 7 -5.46 23.17 -8.78
CA ASN A 7 -6.24 23.74 -9.87
C ASN A 7 -7.74 23.52 -9.63
N PRO A 8 -8.51 24.58 -9.34
CA PRO A 8 -9.93 24.50 -9.02
C PRO A 8 -10.78 23.80 -10.09
N ARG A 9 -10.34 23.80 -11.35
CA ARG A 9 -11.06 23.14 -12.46
C ARG A 9 -11.22 21.63 -12.26
N PHE A 10 -10.35 21.02 -11.45
CA PHE A 10 -10.38 19.60 -11.14
C PHE A 10 -10.97 19.27 -9.76
N TYR A 11 -11.58 20.24 -9.08
CA TYR A 11 -12.15 20.02 -7.74
C TYR A 11 -13.22 18.92 -7.75
N LEU A 12 -14.19 19.02 -8.67
CA LEU A 12 -15.29 18.06 -8.75
C LEU A 12 -14.78 16.64 -9.04
N SER A 13 -13.87 16.48 -9.99
CA SER A 13 -13.31 15.17 -10.32
C SER A 13 -12.47 14.59 -9.19
N ARG A 14 -11.67 15.41 -8.50
CA ARG A 14 -10.94 14.98 -7.29
C ARG A 14 -11.89 14.46 -6.23
N LYS A 15 -12.95 15.21 -5.92
CA LYS A 15 -13.95 14.84 -4.92
C LYS A 15 -14.64 13.52 -5.26
N ILE A 16 -15.17 13.40 -6.48
CA ILE A 16 -15.85 12.18 -6.94
C ILE A 16 -14.89 10.98 -6.92
N CYS A 17 -13.65 11.16 -7.38
CA CYS A 17 -12.66 10.08 -7.35
C CYS A 17 -12.34 9.63 -5.91
N GLY A 18 -12.20 10.56 -4.97
CA GLY A 18 -11.95 10.24 -3.55
C GLY A 18 -13.10 9.48 -2.92
N GLU A 19 -14.33 9.97 -3.09
CA GLU A 19 -15.54 9.30 -2.58
C GLU A 19 -15.75 7.93 -3.22
N SER A 20 -15.55 7.81 -4.54
CA SER A 20 -15.65 6.53 -5.25
C SER A 20 -14.58 5.55 -4.80
N ALA A 21 -13.34 6.01 -4.61
CA ALA A 21 -12.26 5.18 -4.11
C ALA A 21 -12.56 4.68 -2.69
N MET A 22 -13.18 5.49 -1.84
CA MET A 22 -13.60 5.06 -0.50
C MET A 22 -14.69 3.99 -0.55
N ILE A 23 -15.69 4.14 -1.41
CA ILE A 23 -16.73 3.11 -1.61
C ILE A 23 -16.11 1.81 -2.13
N ILE A 24 -15.16 1.88 -3.06
CA ILE A 24 -14.49 0.68 -3.56
C ILE A 24 -13.63 0.05 -2.45
N ALA A 25 -12.92 0.87 -1.66
CA ALA A 25 -12.08 0.42 -0.57
C ALA A 25 -12.87 -0.24 0.56
N SER A 26 -14.09 0.21 0.86
CA SER A 26 -14.91 -0.38 1.93
C SER A 26 -15.26 -1.85 1.67
N TYR A 27 -15.24 -2.32 0.41
CA TYR A 27 -15.39 -3.75 0.13
C TYR A 27 -14.25 -4.60 0.69
N ALA A 28 -13.07 -4.01 0.96
CA ALA A 28 -12.00 -4.73 1.65
C ALA A 28 -12.32 -5.02 3.13
N GLU A 29 -13.27 -4.35 3.78
CA GLU A 29 -13.55 -4.58 5.22
C GLU A 29 -13.98 -6.03 5.52
N SER A 30 -14.58 -6.70 4.53
CA SER A 30 -14.96 -8.12 4.61
C SER A 30 -13.82 -9.08 4.30
N LEU A 31 -12.72 -8.60 3.72
CA LEU A 31 -11.58 -9.42 3.32
C LEU A 31 -10.76 -9.79 4.55
N GLN A 32 -10.83 -11.06 4.95
CA GLN A 32 -10.17 -11.57 6.17
C GLN A 32 -9.24 -12.73 5.86
N LEU A 33 -8.18 -12.48 5.11
CA LEU A 33 -7.11 -13.46 4.93
C LEU A 33 -6.32 -13.66 6.23
N PRO A 34 -5.85 -14.90 6.51
CA PRO A 34 -5.88 -16.10 5.67
C PRO A 34 -7.12 -17.01 5.88
N SER A 35 -8.33 -16.46 6.05
CA SER A 35 -9.55 -17.28 6.16
C SER A 35 -9.73 -18.21 4.95
N GLN A 36 -10.11 -19.46 5.23
CA GLN A 36 -10.43 -20.45 4.19
C GLN A 36 -11.80 -20.21 3.55
N ASN A 37 -12.69 -19.49 4.23
CA ASN A 37 -14.05 -19.22 3.79
C ASN A 37 -14.16 -17.76 3.32
N LEU A 38 -13.63 -17.49 2.13
CA LEU A 38 -13.83 -16.22 1.44
C LEU A 38 -15.14 -16.23 0.67
N ASP A 39 -15.91 -15.15 0.78
CA ASP A 39 -17.02 -14.86 -0.12
C ASP A 39 -16.54 -14.65 -1.56
N ASP A 40 -17.47 -14.68 -2.51
CA ASP A 40 -17.15 -14.59 -3.94
C ASP A 40 -16.46 -13.29 -4.32
N LEU A 41 -16.80 -12.15 -3.68
CA LEU A 41 -16.18 -10.86 -3.96
C LEU A 41 -14.76 -10.83 -3.41
N SER A 42 -14.53 -11.27 -2.17
CA SER A 42 -13.19 -11.42 -1.60
C SER A 42 -12.30 -12.33 -2.45
N ARG A 43 -12.84 -13.48 -2.88
CA ARG A 43 -12.14 -14.40 -3.78
C ARG A 43 -11.81 -13.73 -5.12
N LEU A 44 -12.76 -13.00 -5.70
CA LEU A 44 -12.53 -12.26 -6.94
C LEU A 44 -11.41 -11.23 -6.77
N MET A 45 -11.42 -10.43 -5.70
CA MET A 45 -10.38 -9.41 -5.46
C MET A 45 -8.98 -10.05 -5.31
N VAL A 46 -8.89 -11.18 -4.60
CA VAL A 46 -7.63 -11.90 -4.35
C VAL A 46 -7.11 -12.62 -5.60
N MET A 47 -7.97 -13.18 -6.43
CA MET A 47 -7.56 -14.02 -7.57
C MET A 47 -7.47 -13.25 -8.90
N SER A 48 -8.20 -12.16 -9.06
CA SER A 48 -8.28 -11.43 -10.34
C SER A 48 -7.12 -10.48 -10.58
N THR A 49 -6.97 -9.99 -11.82
CA THR A 49 -6.00 -8.97 -12.20
C THR A 49 -6.70 -7.70 -12.70
N GLY A 50 -5.94 -6.62 -12.86
CA GLY A 50 -6.48 -5.33 -13.32
C GLY A 50 -7.56 -4.77 -12.38
N PRO A 51 -8.60 -4.11 -12.90
CA PRO A 51 -9.60 -3.40 -12.09
C PRO A 51 -10.46 -4.33 -11.23
N PHE A 52 -10.57 -5.61 -11.58
CA PHE A 52 -11.30 -6.61 -10.79
C PHE A 52 -10.65 -6.89 -9.43
N CYS A 53 -9.40 -6.44 -9.20
CA CYS A 53 -8.77 -6.46 -7.89
C CYS A 53 -9.52 -5.60 -6.85
N GLY A 54 -10.45 -4.75 -7.28
CA GLY A 54 -11.28 -3.92 -6.40
C GLY A 54 -10.42 -3.06 -5.49
N ALA A 55 -10.68 -3.15 -4.18
CA ALA A 55 -9.95 -2.42 -3.15
C ALA A 55 -8.43 -2.67 -3.15
N LEU A 56 -7.97 -3.84 -3.62
CA LEU A 56 -6.55 -4.20 -3.70
C LEU A 56 -5.85 -3.65 -4.96
N HIS A 57 -6.56 -2.86 -5.78
CA HIS A 57 -6.00 -2.25 -6.97
C HIS A 57 -5.13 -1.03 -6.64
N LEU A 58 -4.06 -0.82 -7.40
CA LEU A 58 -3.10 0.26 -7.15
C LEU A 58 -3.75 1.65 -7.28
N ASP A 59 -4.73 1.81 -8.16
CA ASP A 59 -5.39 3.11 -8.37
C ASP A 59 -6.18 3.54 -7.13
N ILE A 60 -6.88 2.61 -6.48
CA ILE A 60 -7.64 2.87 -5.25
C ILE A 60 -6.68 3.29 -4.14
N ILE A 61 -5.63 2.50 -3.94
CA ILE A 61 -4.57 2.78 -2.97
C ILE A 61 -3.93 4.16 -3.22
N THR A 62 -3.65 4.48 -4.48
CA THR A 62 -3.00 5.74 -4.85
C THR A 62 -3.91 6.93 -4.63
N VAL A 63 -5.20 6.83 -4.97
CA VAL A 63 -6.18 7.91 -4.76
C VAL A 63 -6.29 8.24 -3.28
N LEU A 64 -6.52 7.22 -2.44
CA LEU A 64 -6.67 7.41 -0.99
C LEU A 64 -5.36 7.89 -0.33
N GLY A 65 -4.22 7.30 -0.71
CA GLY A 65 -2.92 7.72 -0.19
C GLY A 65 -2.57 9.16 -0.53
N LEU A 66 -2.84 9.60 -1.77
CA LEU A 66 -2.64 10.99 -2.19
C LEU A 66 -3.60 11.95 -1.49
N GLU A 67 -4.84 11.54 -1.26
CA GLU A 67 -5.82 12.38 -0.56
C GLU A 67 -5.38 12.63 0.90
N VAL A 68 -5.04 11.56 1.64
CA VAL A 68 -4.56 11.67 3.03
C VAL A 68 -3.28 12.50 3.11
N THR A 69 -2.30 12.23 2.24
CA THR A 69 -1.04 12.98 2.24
C THR A 69 -1.22 14.46 1.83
N SER A 70 -2.19 14.78 0.95
CA SER A 70 -2.56 16.17 0.63
C SER A 70 -3.07 16.90 1.86
N GLN A 71 -4.05 16.31 2.56
CA GLN A 71 -4.66 16.90 3.76
C GLN A 71 -3.61 17.16 4.85
N LEU A 72 -2.66 16.24 5.03
CA LEU A 72 -1.56 16.40 5.98
C LEU A 72 -0.58 17.51 5.59
N LYS A 73 -0.22 17.62 4.30
CA LYS A 73 0.65 18.70 3.81
C LYS A 73 -0.02 20.08 3.96
N GLU A 74 -1.30 20.19 3.63
CA GLU A 74 -2.09 21.43 3.76
C GLU A 74 -2.15 21.89 5.22
N THR A 75 -2.39 20.97 6.17
CA THR A 75 -2.42 21.26 7.61
C THR A 75 -1.05 21.72 8.14
N ALA A 76 0.04 21.13 7.65
CA ALA A 76 1.40 21.51 8.06
C ALA A 76 1.79 22.94 7.64
N THR A 77 1.25 23.43 6.52
CA THR A 77 1.50 24.81 6.04
C THR A 77 0.64 25.88 6.73
N GLY A 78 -0.45 25.48 7.40
CA GLY A 78 -1.39 26.37 8.06
C GLY A 78 -1.09 26.67 9.52
N SER A 79 0.08 26.31 10.04
CA SER A 79 0.40 26.41 11.47
C SER A 79 0.25 27.83 12.02
N SER A 80 -0.82 27.99 12.82
CA SER A 80 -1.09 29.03 13.80
C SER A 80 0.12 29.33 14.70
N GLU A 81 0.16 30.56 15.20
CA GLU A 81 1.23 31.08 16.06
C GLU A 81 1.51 30.18 17.30
N PRO A 82 2.78 30.05 17.71
CA PRO A 82 3.15 29.27 18.88
C PRO A 82 2.71 30.02 20.15
N GLY A 83 1.58 29.63 20.74
CA GLY A 83 1.13 30.21 22.00
C GLY A 83 -0.19 29.73 22.60
N GLN A 84 -1.04 29.01 21.85
CA GLN A 84 -2.37 28.62 22.33
C GLN A 84 -2.50 27.11 22.53
N LEU A 85 -2.46 26.68 23.79
CA LEU A 85 -2.77 25.32 24.26
C LEU A 85 -4.28 25.00 24.20
N THR A 86 -4.97 25.49 23.17
CA THR A 86 -6.37 25.17 22.90
C THR A 86 -6.41 24.20 21.74
N MET A 87 -7.01 23.02 21.94
CA MET A 87 -7.33 22.09 20.85
C MET A 87 -8.02 22.87 19.73
N ASP A 88 -7.39 22.91 18.54
CA ASP A 88 -7.98 23.51 17.35
C ASP A 88 -9.09 22.58 16.83
N PRO A 89 -10.38 22.97 16.92
CA PRO A 89 -11.49 22.14 16.47
C PRO A 89 -11.38 21.78 14.98
N LEU A 90 -10.77 22.64 14.17
CA LEU A 90 -10.58 22.39 12.74
C LEU A 90 -9.54 21.30 12.48
N ALA A 91 -8.49 21.26 13.30
CA ALA A 91 -7.48 20.20 13.26
C ALA A 91 -8.07 18.84 13.67
N GLU A 92 -8.92 18.80 14.70
CA GLU A 92 -9.62 17.58 15.12
C GLU A 92 -10.63 17.09 14.07
N MET A 93 -11.37 18.00 13.44
CA MET A 93 -12.27 17.64 12.33
C MET A 93 -11.48 17.06 11.14
N SER A 94 -10.38 17.69 10.77
CA SER A 94 -9.51 17.22 9.67
C SER A 94 -8.92 15.84 9.98
N LYS A 95 -8.57 15.59 11.25
CA LYS A 95 -8.12 14.28 11.71
C LYS A 95 -9.22 13.23 11.63
N ALA A 96 -10.42 13.56 12.12
CA ALA A 96 -11.57 12.65 12.07
C ALA A 96 -11.98 12.28 10.63
N GLN A 97 -11.77 13.18 9.67
CA GLN A 97 -12.04 12.91 8.25
C GLN A 97 -11.04 11.93 7.61
N ARG A 98 -9.75 12.01 7.98
CA ARG A 98 -8.72 11.11 7.41
C ARG A 98 -8.64 9.75 8.07
N GLU A 99 -9.06 9.63 9.32
CA GLU A 99 -8.96 8.40 10.11
C GLU A 99 -9.53 7.15 9.41
N PRO A 100 -10.74 7.18 8.80
CA PRO A 100 -11.27 6.01 8.10
C PRO A 100 -10.43 5.60 6.88
N MET A 101 -9.88 6.58 6.15
CA MET A 101 -8.99 6.33 5.01
C MET A 101 -7.70 5.63 5.46
N ILE A 102 -7.12 6.07 6.57
CA ILE A 102 -5.90 5.47 7.12
C ILE A 102 -6.19 4.04 7.56
N ARG A 103 -7.26 3.81 8.32
CA ARG A 103 -7.64 2.47 8.78
C ARG A 103 -7.85 1.48 7.65
N ILE A 104 -8.57 1.87 6.60
CA ILE A 104 -8.80 0.96 5.46
C ILE A 104 -7.51 0.70 4.67
N LEU A 105 -6.63 1.69 4.55
CA LEU A 105 -5.30 1.51 3.93
C LEU A 105 -4.41 0.57 4.75
N GLU A 106 -4.43 0.66 6.08
CA GLU A 106 -3.72 -0.28 6.96
C GLU A 106 -4.25 -1.69 6.81
N HIS A 107 -5.58 -1.85 6.84
CA HIS A 107 -6.22 -3.13 6.63
C HIS A 107 -5.87 -3.74 5.27
N ILE A 108 -5.97 -2.96 4.18
CA ILE A 108 -5.58 -3.39 2.83
C ILE A 108 -4.12 -3.84 2.80
N ASN A 109 -3.21 -3.12 3.47
CA ASN A 109 -1.79 -3.48 3.52
C ASN A 109 -1.57 -4.85 4.18
N ASP A 110 -2.27 -5.11 5.28
CA ASP A 110 -2.21 -6.41 5.97
C ASP A 110 -2.74 -7.53 5.07
N GLN A 111 -3.90 -7.32 4.43
CA GLN A 111 -4.48 -8.28 3.50
C GLN A 111 -3.55 -8.57 2.33
N MET A 112 -2.85 -7.56 1.80
CA MET A 112 -1.92 -7.75 0.70
C MET A 112 -0.67 -8.55 1.08
N LEU A 113 -0.19 -8.43 2.32
CA LEU A 113 0.88 -9.30 2.81
C LEU A 113 0.40 -10.76 2.90
N GLN A 114 -0.85 -10.99 3.31
CA GLN A 114 -1.45 -12.32 3.31
C GLN A 114 -1.60 -12.88 1.89
N VAL A 115 -2.00 -12.05 0.91
CA VAL A 115 -2.02 -12.45 -0.51
C VAL A 115 -0.64 -12.89 -0.99
N VAL A 116 0.42 -12.20 -0.55
CA VAL A 116 1.80 -12.63 -0.82
C VAL A 116 2.14 -13.96 -0.14
N ALA A 117 1.72 -14.15 1.12
CA ALA A 117 1.89 -15.40 1.85
C ALA A 117 1.11 -16.58 1.25
N LEU A 118 0.07 -16.32 0.45
CA LEU A 118 -0.62 -17.34 -0.35
C LEU A 118 0.12 -17.67 -1.67
N GLY A 119 1.32 -17.14 -1.87
CA GLY A 119 2.12 -17.36 -3.08
C GLY A 119 1.71 -16.50 -4.28
N ILE A 120 0.79 -15.55 -4.10
CA ILE A 120 0.36 -14.67 -5.19
C ILE A 120 1.29 -13.45 -5.24
N ALA A 121 2.13 -13.39 -6.28
CA ALA A 121 3.18 -12.37 -6.43
C ALA A 121 2.64 -10.95 -6.72
N ARG A 122 2.17 -10.25 -5.68
CA ARG A 122 1.66 -8.84 -5.75
C ARG A 122 2.53 -7.84 -4.99
N PHE A 123 3.84 -8.11 -4.91
CA PHE A 123 4.80 -7.34 -4.10
C PHE A 123 4.75 -5.83 -4.34
N LYS A 124 4.67 -5.40 -5.61
CA LYS A 124 4.74 -3.97 -5.98
C LYS A 124 3.69 -3.13 -5.24
N ARG A 125 2.45 -3.64 -5.16
CA ARG A 125 1.35 -2.89 -4.56
C ARG A 125 1.51 -2.85 -3.03
N TYR A 126 1.93 -3.95 -2.42
CA TYR A 126 2.18 -4.02 -0.97
C TYR A 126 3.33 -3.10 -0.55
N ILE A 127 4.46 -3.16 -1.27
CA ILE A 127 5.63 -2.29 -1.03
C ILE A 127 5.21 -0.82 -1.16
N PHE A 128 4.47 -0.48 -2.22
CA PHE A 128 3.97 0.89 -2.41
C PHE A 128 3.12 1.36 -1.24
N LEU A 129 2.12 0.57 -0.83
CA LEU A 129 1.22 0.93 0.26
C LEU A 129 1.95 1.02 1.61
N SER A 130 2.87 0.10 1.89
CA SER A 130 3.72 0.16 3.09
C SER A 130 4.53 1.46 3.16
N VAL A 131 5.04 1.95 2.03
CA VAL A 131 5.76 3.24 1.96
C VAL A 131 4.81 4.42 2.14
N VAL A 132 3.62 4.39 1.54
CA VAL A 132 2.59 5.43 1.71
C VAL A 132 2.17 5.54 3.18
N LEU A 133 1.93 4.42 3.86
CA LEU A 133 1.60 4.40 5.29
C LEU A 133 2.76 4.93 6.14
N CYS A 134 4.01 4.60 5.80
CA CYS A 134 5.19 5.18 6.45
C CYS A 134 5.22 6.71 6.28
N GLN A 135 4.97 7.21 5.07
CA GLN A 135 4.91 8.64 4.80
C GLN A 135 3.79 9.34 5.57
N ILE A 136 2.58 8.76 5.63
CA ILE A 136 1.45 9.28 6.41
C ILE A 136 1.84 9.43 7.88
N ARG A 137 2.37 8.36 8.50
CA ARG A 137 2.79 8.38 9.92
C ARG A 137 3.89 9.40 10.18
N ALA A 138 4.85 9.54 9.25
CA ALA A 138 5.92 10.54 9.35
C ALA A 138 5.38 11.97 9.29
N LEU A 139 4.43 12.24 8.39
CA LEU A 139 3.73 13.53 8.28
C LEU A 139 2.90 13.84 9.53
N GLU A 140 2.16 12.86 10.06
CA GLU A 140 1.40 13.02 11.31
C GLU A 140 2.29 13.32 12.52
N SER A 141 3.52 12.80 12.52
CA SER A 141 4.51 13.06 13.56
C SER A 141 5.30 14.36 13.33
N GLY A 142 5.01 15.12 12.27
CA GLY A 142 5.74 16.36 11.94
C GLY A 142 7.19 16.15 11.47
N THR A 143 7.54 14.95 10.99
CA THR A 143 8.89 14.65 10.49
C THR A 143 9.18 15.43 9.21
N ARG A 144 10.27 16.22 9.20
CA ARG A 144 10.66 17.03 8.04
C ARG A 144 11.39 16.25 6.94
N ASP A 145 12.34 15.39 7.30
CA ASP A 145 13.07 14.56 6.35
C ASP A 145 12.52 13.13 6.33
N ILE A 146 11.58 12.89 5.41
CA ILE A 146 10.83 11.63 5.32
C ILE A 146 11.56 10.61 4.42
N ARG A 147 12.48 11.07 3.55
CA ARG A 147 13.12 10.23 2.52
C ARG A 147 13.85 9.01 3.12
N PRO A 148 14.68 9.14 4.19
CA PRO A 148 15.35 7.98 4.78
C PRO A 148 14.35 6.95 5.34
N LEU A 149 13.24 7.40 5.95
CA LEU A 149 12.20 6.53 6.48
C LEU A 149 11.49 5.75 5.37
N MET A 150 11.23 6.39 4.23
CA MET A 150 10.63 5.73 3.07
C MET A 150 11.56 4.68 2.46
N ILE A 151 12.86 4.97 2.34
CA ILE A 151 13.84 3.99 1.85
C ILE A 151 13.88 2.78 2.78
N LYS A 152 13.89 3.00 4.09
CA LYS A 152 13.83 1.92 5.09
C LYS A 152 12.54 1.11 4.95
N ALA A 153 11.39 1.75 4.77
CA ALA A 153 10.12 1.07 4.55
C ALA A 153 10.10 0.22 3.27
N VAL A 154 10.77 0.67 2.20
CA VAL A 154 10.97 -0.17 1.00
C VAL A 154 11.78 -1.42 1.35
N GLN A 155 12.89 -1.28 2.07
CA GLN A 155 13.75 -2.41 2.45
C GLN A 155 13.00 -3.41 3.34
N GLU A 156 12.28 -2.91 4.35
CA GLU A 156 11.49 -3.73 5.27
C GLU A 156 10.35 -4.44 4.54
N SER A 157 9.61 -3.76 3.67
CA SER A 157 8.52 -4.38 2.90
C SER A 157 9.01 -5.44 1.91
N VAL A 158 10.17 -5.24 1.26
CA VAL A 158 10.80 -6.28 0.43
C VAL A 158 11.19 -7.50 1.27
N LYS A 159 11.78 -7.28 2.45
CA LYS A 159 12.11 -8.35 3.40
C LYS A 159 10.85 -9.12 3.83
N ASN A 160 9.77 -8.42 4.14
CA ASN A 160 8.49 -9.04 4.52
C ASN A 160 7.92 -9.91 3.39
N CYS A 161 7.97 -9.42 2.14
CA CYS A 161 7.57 -10.23 0.98
C CYS A 161 8.39 -11.52 0.88
N TYR A 162 9.70 -11.42 1.02
CA TYR A 162 10.60 -12.58 0.95
C TYR A 162 10.28 -13.61 2.05
N MET A 163 10.11 -13.16 3.29
CA MET A 163 9.77 -14.03 4.41
C MET A 163 8.40 -14.70 4.22
N ALA A 164 7.40 -13.97 3.75
CA ALA A 164 6.07 -14.49 3.46
C ALA A 164 6.09 -15.59 2.39
N VAL A 165 6.82 -15.38 1.29
CA VAL A 165 6.98 -16.39 0.23
C VAL A 165 7.77 -17.61 0.70
N GLN A 166 8.81 -17.43 1.51
CA GLN A 166 9.56 -18.55 2.09
C GLN A 166 8.68 -19.42 2.99
N SER A 167 7.85 -18.79 3.82
CA SER A 167 6.93 -19.51 4.70
C SER A 167 5.85 -20.29 3.93
N SER A 168 5.46 -19.85 2.74
CA SER A 168 4.48 -20.57 1.92
C SER A 168 5.07 -21.81 1.23
N GLN A 169 6.36 -21.78 0.91
CA GLN A 169 7.08 -22.89 0.28
C GLN A 169 7.39 -24.04 1.25
N SER A 170 7.68 -23.75 2.52
CA SER A 170 7.94 -24.78 3.54
C SER A 170 6.71 -25.59 3.92
N VAL A 171 5.51 -25.01 3.80
CA VAL A 171 4.23 -25.70 4.09
C VAL A 171 3.78 -26.60 2.94
N SER A 172 4.25 -26.36 1.72
CA SER A 172 3.81 -27.06 0.50
C SER A 172 4.73 -28.19 0.03
N THR A 173 5.73 -28.59 0.83
CA THR A 173 6.59 -29.75 0.50
C THR A 173 5.83 -31.07 0.74
N PRO A 174 5.51 -31.86 -0.30
CA PRO A 174 4.87 -33.17 -0.11
C PRO A 174 5.87 -34.14 0.53
N GLN A 175 5.54 -34.67 1.70
CA GLN A 175 6.23 -35.82 2.28
C GLN A 175 5.76 -37.09 1.57
N GLY A 176 6.31 -37.36 0.38
CA GLY A 176 6.06 -38.60 -0.35
C GLY A 176 7.03 -38.75 -1.52
N PRO A 177 7.70 -39.90 -1.68
CA PRO A 177 8.59 -40.11 -2.80
C PRO A 177 7.74 -40.46 -4.03
N ILE A 178 7.54 -39.49 -4.91
CA ILE A 178 7.24 -39.77 -6.31
C ILE A 178 8.41 -39.20 -7.11
N GLU A 179 9.52 -39.94 -7.04
CA GLU A 179 10.41 -40.05 -8.18
C GLU A 179 9.54 -40.61 -9.31
N THR A 180 9.27 -39.81 -10.34
CA THR A 180 9.44 -40.07 -11.77
C THR A 180 8.55 -39.08 -12.53
N LEU A 181 9.13 -38.41 -13.54
CA LEU A 181 8.46 -37.55 -14.55
C LEU A 181 8.13 -36.12 -14.11
N ILE A 182 9.13 -35.24 -14.17
CA ILE A 182 9.18 -34.09 -15.10
C ILE A 182 10.64 -33.62 -15.12
N CYS A 183 11.17 -33.33 -16.31
CA CYS A 183 12.53 -32.89 -16.58
C CYS A 183 13.07 -31.92 -15.52
N THR A 184 14.18 -32.30 -14.90
CA THR A 184 15.06 -31.43 -14.15
C THR A 184 15.69 -30.41 -15.11
N GLU A 185 14.96 -29.34 -15.42
CA GLU A 185 15.63 -28.06 -15.59
C GLU A 185 15.87 -27.52 -14.17
N SER A 186 17.15 -27.36 -13.83
CA SER A 186 17.59 -26.60 -12.66
C SER A 186 16.72 -25.34 -12.54
N PRO A 187 16.21 -24.98 -11.34
CA PRO A 187 15.60 -23.68 -11.20
C PRO A 187 16.63 -22.67 -11.68
N PRO A 188 16.30 -21.75 -12.61
CA PRO A 188 17.20 -20.66 -12.89
C PRO A 188 17.44 -20.00 -11.55
N GLY A 189 18.69 -19.95 -11.12
CA GLY A 189 19.11 -19.15 -9.99
C GLY A 189 18.74 -17.72 -10.30
N LEU A 190 17.49 -17.35 -9.99
CA LEU A 190 17.00 -16.00 -10.03
C LEU A 190 17.70 -15.34 -8.86
N ASP A 191 18.86 -14.77 -9.14
CA ASP A 191 19.49 -13.81 -8.26
C ASP A 191 18.58 -12.57 -8.17
N PHE A 192 17.56 -12.71 -7.33
CA PHE A 192 16.63 -11.65 -7.00
C PHE A 192 17.38 -10.46 -6.38
N ASN A 193 18.55 -10.65 -5.76
CA ASN A 193 19.31 -9.52 -5.22
C ASN A 193 19.80 -8.58 -6.33
N LEU A 194 20.20 -9.11 -7.49
CA LEU A 194 20.64 -8.31 -8.64
C LEU A 194 19.48 -7.69 -9.43
N MET A 195 18.40 -8.46 -9.64
CA MET A 195 17.22 -7.98 -10.37
C MET A 195 16.40 -6.97 -9.56
N VAL A 196 16.33 -7.16 -8.23
CA VAL A 196 15.72 -6.21 -7.30
C VAL A 196 16.62 -4.99 -7.15
N SER A 197 17.95 -5.08 -6.98
CA SER A 197 18.75 -3.86 -6.72
C SER A 197 18.66 -2.78 -7.82
N ARG A 198 18.71 -3.14 -9.12
CA ARG A 198 18.58 -2.14 -10.21
C ARG A 198 17.14 -1.69 -10.47
N LYS A 199 16.17 -2.61 -10.49
CA LYS A 199 14.76 -2.26 -10.72
C LYS A 199 14.10 -1.63 -9.50
N LEU A 200 14.47 -2.03 -8.29
CA LEU A 200 14.05 -1.43 -7.02
C LEU A 200 14.67 -0.06 -6.86
N HIS A 201 15.94 0.19 -7.22
CA HIS A 201 16.46 1.57 -7.22
C HIS A 201 15.68 2.47 -8.20
N LEU A 202 15.36 1.97 -9.41
CA LEU A 202 14.54 2.70 -10.39
C LEU A 202 13.06 2.86 -9.96
N LEU A 203 12.49 1.84 -9.30
CA LEU A 203 11.14 1.90 -8.73
C LEU A 203 11.12 2.85 -7.54
N THR A 204 12.09 2.78 -6.64
CA THR A 204 12.25 3.67 -5.48
C THR A 204 12.46 5.11 -5.95
N GLU A 205 13.30 5.39 -6.95
CA GLU A 205 13.44 6.73 -7.53
C GLU A 205 12.15 7.23 -8.21
N ARG A 206 11.46 6.38 -8.99
CA ARG A 206 10.17 6.73 -9.61
C ARG A 206 9.01 6.86 -8.61
N PHE A 207 9.04 6.09 -7.52
CA PHE A 207 8.06 6.15 -6.43
C PHE A 207 8.31 7.35 -5.52
N LEU A 208 9.58 7.65 -5.20
CA LEU A 208 9.96 8.83 -4.43
C LEU A 208 9.68 10.12 -5.22
N THR A 209 9.81 10.14 -6.55
CA THR A 209 9.38 11.29 -7.37
C THR A 209 7.87 11.46 -7.39
N LEU A 210 7.08 10.37 -7.38
CA LEU A 210 5.62 10.43 -7.27
C LEU A 210 5.13 10.87 -5.89
N LEU A 211 5.87 10.57 -4.82
CA LEU A 211 5.50 10.86 -3.43
C LEU A 211 6.16 12.12 -2.85
N GLY A 212 7.27 12.57 -3.43
CA GLY A 212 8.12 13.69 -2.99
C GLY A 212 7.97 14.97 -3.79
N SER A 213 6.95 15.08 -4.64
CA SER A 213 6.51 16.34 -5.26
C SER A 213 5.36 16.98 -4.47
#